data_AF-A0A0B9G8Z2-F1
#
_entry.id   AF-A0A0B9G8Z2-F1
#
_cell.length_a   1.000
_cell.length_b   1.000
_cell.length_c   1.000
_cell.angle_alpha   90.00
_cell.angle_beta   90.00
_cell.angle_gamma   90.00
#
_symmetry.space_group_name_H-M   'P 1'
#
loop_
_entity.id
_entity.type
_entity.pdbx_description
1 polymer ?
#
loop_
_entity_poly.entity_id
_entity_poly.type
_entity_poly.pdbx_seq_one_letter_code
_entity_poly.pdbx_strand_id
1 'polypeptide(L)'
;MDGNITEEQQVEQIKAWWKENGKAVVLGTVIGLGGLFGWRYYQSEVQSAKEQASDAYTQVVNRLATGSESAMADVQAFIAAHESSQYSVLAALQLAKAQVDNGDLDAAAAQLSWAIANTKDVAILPIAQTRLARIYAEQDAFDQALSELDKVTADSWQAKVAELRGDVLLQKGEIEAAREAYISAQQLGSSPALQIKLDDLAQ
;
A
#
# COMPACT_ATOMS: atom_id res chain seq x y z
N MET A 1 62.10 -5.69 -29.98
CA MET A 1 62.47 -4.28 -30.21
C MET A 1 61.44 -3.48 -29.44
N ASP A 2 61.78 -3.17 -28.19
CA ASP A 2 60.85 -2.57 -27.25
C ASP A 2 60.75 -1.08 -27.56
N GLY A 3 59.58 -0.67 -28.07
CA GLY A 3 59.25 0.71 -28.37
C GLY A 3 59.03 1.52 -27.10
N ASN A 4 60.11 1.78 -26.34
CA ASN A 4 60.08 2.78 -25.29
C ASN A 4 60.16 4.17 -25.92
N ILE A 5 58.99 4.79 -26.04
CA ILE A 5 58.80 6.18 -26.45
C ILE A 5 59.54 7.08 -25.45
N THR A 6 60.43 7.97 -25.91
CA THR A 6 61.12 8.94 -25.03
C THR A 6 60.12 9.89 -24.39
N GLU A 7 60.44 10.41 -23.19
CA GLU A 7 59.55 11.29 -22.41
C GLU A 7 59.01 12.47 -23.23
N GLU A 8 59.83 13.07 -24.10
CA GLU A 8 59.40 14.16 -25.00
C GLU A 8 58.31 13.73 -25.99
N GLN A 9 58.45 12.55 -26.59
CA GLN A 9 57.50 12.03 -27.56
C GLN A 9 56.17 11.60 -26.91
N GLN A 10 56.20 11.14 -25.65
CA GLN A 10 54.97 10.87 -24.89
C GLN A 10 54.20 12.17 -24.60
N VAL A 11 54.90 13.25 -24.24
CA VAL A 11 54.30 14.55 -23.98
C VAL A 11 53.66 15.15 -25.24
N GLU A 12 54.31 15.03 -26.40
CA GLU A 12 53.74 15.51 -27.66
C GLU A 12 52.46 14.75 -28.06
N GLN A 13 52.44 13.42 -27.85
CA GLN A 13 51.25 12.61 -28.14
C GLN A 13 50.05 13.00 -27.27
N ILE A 14 50.26 13.25 -25.97
CA ILE A 14 49.20 13.71 -25.06
C ILE A 14 48.69 15.09 -25.48
N LYS A 15 49.59 16.03 -25.83
CA LYS A 15 49.22 17.37 -26.31
C LYS A 15 48.40 17.31 -27.60
N ALA A 16 48.80 16.47 -28.55
CA ALA A 16 48.08 16.28 -29.81
C ALA A 16 46.68 15.71 -29.58
N TRP A 17 46.57 14.65 -28.75
CA TRP A 17 45.29 14.05 -28.41
C TRP A 17 44.35 15.03 -27.70
N TRP A 18 44.87 15.83 -26.77
CA TRP A 18 44.07 16.83 -26.07
C TRP A 18 43.61 17.96 -26.99
N LYS A 19 44.46 18.39 -27.93
CA LYS A 19 44.08 19.40 -28.93
C LYS A 19 42.94 18.90 -29.83
N GLU A 20 42.91 17.61 -30.12
CA GLU A 20 41.88 16.97 -30.94
C GLU A 20 40.59 16.65 -30.15
N ASN A 21 40.72 16.13 -28.92
CA ASN A 21 39.60 15.56 -28.16
C ASN A 21 39.17 16.37 -26.94
N GLY A 22 39.96 17.34 -26.48
CA GLY A 22 39.75 18.05 -25.21
C GLY A 22 38.38 18.73 -25.09
N LYS A 23 37.83 19.25 -26.20
CA LYS A 23 36.47 19.80 -26.22
C LYS A 23 35.40 18.74 -25.93
N ALA A 24 35.53 17.55 -26.51
CA ALA A 24 34.61 16.43 -26.29
C ALA A 24 34.75 15.88 -24.86
N VAL A 25 35.97 15.81 -24.32
CA VAL A 25 36.22 15.44 -22.92
C VAL A 25 35.54 16.43 -21.98
N VAL A 26 35.77 17.73 -22.14
CA VAL A 26 35.15 18.76 -21.29
C VAL A 26 33.63 18.71 -21.40
N LEU A 27 33.08 18.60 -22.61
CA LEU A 27 31.63 18.52 -22.81
C LEU A 27 31.05 17.27 -22.13
N GLY A 28 31.68 16.11 -22.32
CA GLY A 28 31.29 14.85 -21.68
C GLY A 28 31.36 14.92 -20.16
N THR A 29 32.40 15.55 -19.61
CA THR A 29 32.54 15.79 -18.17
C THR A 29 31.45 16.70 -17.63
N VAL A 30 31.14 17.81 -18.31
CA VAL A 30 30.08 18.75 -17.88
C VAL A 30 28.71 18.07 -17.90
N ILE A 31 28.39 17.32 -18.96
CA ILE A 31 27.14 16.56 -19.06
C ILE A 31 27.08 15.48 -17.97
N GLY A 32 28.16 14.72 -17.78
CA GLY A 32 28.25 13.66 -16.79
C GLY A 32 28.06 14.17 -15.36
N LEU A 33 28.77 15.26 -14.99
CA LEU A 33 28.62 15.88 -13.68
C LEU A 33 27.25 16.54 -13.51
N GLY A 34 26.75 17.24 -14.53
CA GLY A 34 25.42 17.87 -14.51
C GLY A 34 24.31 16.85 -14.31
N GLY A 35 24.35 15.73 -15.03
CA GLY A 35 23.41 14.63 -14.87
C GLY A 35 23.51 13.98 -13.48
N LEU A 36 24.71 13.75 -12.98
CA LEU A 36 24.93 13.18 -11.65
C LEU A 36 24.39 14.09 -10.54
N PHE A 37 24.73 15.38 -10.55
CA PHE A 37 24.25 16.33 -9.54
C PHE A 37 22.74 16.56 -9.64
N GLY A 38 22.20 16.66 -10.85
CA GLY A 38 20.76 16.77 -11.07
C GLY A 38 20.00 15.56 -10.52
N TRP A 39 20.49 14.34 -10.80
CA TRP A 39 19.90 13.11 -10.26
C TRP A 39 20.01 13.04 -8.73
N ARG A 40 21.17 13.37 -8.15
CA ARG A 40 21.35 13.37 -6.68
C ARG A 40 20.46 14.40 -5.99
N TYR A 41 20.31 15.58 -6.57
CA TYR A 41 19.41 16.60 -6.04
C TYR A 41 17.96 16.12 -6.05
N TYR A 42 17.49 15.59 -7.18
CA TYR A 42 16.17 14.98 -7.28
C TYR A 42 15.95 13.85 -6.26
N GLN A 43 16.92 12.95 -6.12
CA GLN A 43 16.85 11.86 -5.16
C GLN A 43 16.80 12.35 -3.71
N SER A 44 17.55 13.41 -3.38
CA SER A 44 17.54 14.03 -2.06
C SER A 44 16.17 14.63 -1.72
N GLU A 45 15.55 15.33 -2.67
CA GLU A 45 14.20 15.89 -2.50
C GLU A 45 13.15 14.79 -2.28
N VAL A 46 13.19 13.73 -3.09
CA VAL A 46 12.28 12.58 -2.93
C VAL A 46 12.48 11.89 -1.58
N GLN A 47 13.72 11.76 -1.12
CA GLN A 47 14.01 11.15 0.19
C GLN A 47 13.49 12.03 1.33
N SER A 48 13.75 13.34 1.30
CA SER A 48 13.27 14.27 2.33
C SER A 48 11.75 14.31 2.40
N ALA A 49 11.06 14.31 1.26
CA ALA A 49 9.60 14.27 1.22
C ALA A 49 9.03 12.98 1.86
N LYS A 50 9.69 11.83 1.64
CA LYS A 50 9.30 10.55 2.27
C LYS A 50 9.51 10.56 3.78
N GLU A 51 10.62 11.12 4.25
CA GLU A 51 10.92 11.25 5.68
C GLU A 51 9.88 12.14 6.37
N GLN A 52 9.59 13.31 5.81
CA GLN A 52 8.56 14.22 6.33
C GLN A 52 7.17 13.56 6.37
N ALA A 53 6.79 12.83 5.32
CA ALA A 53 5.52 12.09 5.29
C ALA A 53 5.47 10.97 6.34
N SER A 54 6.59 10.27 6.58
CA SER A 54 6.71 9.23 7.61
C SER A 54 6.56 9.80 9.02
N ASP A 55 7.22 10.92 9.30
CA ASP A 55 7.13 11.59 10.60
C ASP A 55 5.73 12.14 10.84
N ALA A 56 5.13 12.79 9.84
CA ALA A 56 3.77 13.29 9.90
C ALA A 56 2.76 12.15 10.09
N TYR A 57 2.91 11.05 9.36
CA TYR A 57 2.11 9.82 9.54
C TYR A 57 2.17 9.32 10.98
N THR A 58 3.39 9.19 11.53
CA THR A 58 3.60 8.70 12.90
C THR A 58 2.91 9.59 13.92
N GLN A 59 3.00 10.92 13.74
CA GLN A 59 2.34 11.88 14.62
C GLN A 59 0.81 11.80 14.56
N VAL A 60 0.21 11.71 13.37
CA VAL A 60 -1.26 11.67 13.23
C VAL A 60 -1.84 10.35 13.73
N VAL A 61 -1.19 9.22 13.47
CA VAL A 61 -1.66 7.90 13.94
C VAL A 61 -1.50 7.77 15.45
N ASN A 62 -0.44 8.32 16.04
CA ASN A 62 -0.30 8.34 17.50
C ASN A 62 -1.39 9.18 18.17
N ARG A 63 -1.74 10.34 17.59
CA ARG A 63 -2.87 11.17 18.09
C ARG A 63 -4.21 10.44 17.97
N LEU A 64 -4.42 9.69 16.88
CA LEU A 64 -5.59 8.85 16.71
C LEU A 64 -5.67 7.77 17.79
N ALA A 65 -4.56 7.12 18.11
CA ALA A 65 -4.49 6.09 19.15
C ALA A 65 -4.74 6.63 20.57
N THR A 66 -4.42 7.89 20.85
CA THR A 66 -4.68 8.52 22.15
C THR A 66 -6.07 9.17 22.26
N GLY A 67 -6.86 9.16 21.19
CA GLY A 67 -8.25 9.63 21.20
C GLY A 67 -8.41 11.14 21.39
N SER A 68 -7.48 11.97 20.89
CA SER A 68 -7.64 13.43 20.98
C SER A 68 -8.87 13.90 20.19
N GLU A 69 -9.54 14.96 20.68
CA GLU A 69 -10.81 15.48 20.13
C GLU A 69 -10.75 15.82 18.62
N SER A 70 -9.57 16.17 18.09
CA SER A 70 -9.34 16.48 16.66
C SER A 70 -8.75 15.33 15.83
N ALA A 71 -8.46 14.17 16.43
CA ALA A 71 -7.52 13.22 15.83
C ALA A 71 -7.95 12.69 14.46
N MET A 72 -9.25 12.40 14.30
CA MET A 72 -9.79 11.91 13.03
C MET A 72 -9.70 12.97 11.94
N ALA A 73 -9.98 14.25 12.27
CA ALA A 73 -9.85 15.36 11.34
C ALA A 73 -8.38 15.62 10.96
N ASP A 74 -7.46 15.49 11.92
CA ASP A 74 -6.02 15.59 11.66
C ASP A 74 -5.53 14.50 10.69
N VAL A 75 -6.02 13.27 10.84
CA VAL A 75 -5.70 12.16 9.92
C VAL A 75 -6.31 12.39 8.55
N GLN A 76 -7.55 12.88 8.46
CA GLN A 76 -8.19 13.24 7.19
C GLN A 76 -7.41 14.31 6.44
N ALA A 77 -6.95 15.35 7.15
CA ALA A 77 -6.13 16.41 6.58
C ALA A 77 -4.78 15.88 6.06
N PHE A 78 -4.16 14.96 6.79
CA PHE A 78 -2.95 14.28 6.34
C PHE A 78 -3.17 13.46 5.06
N ILE A 79 -4.28 12.72 4.96
CA ILE A 79 -4.61 11.95 3.76
C ILE A 79 -4.72 12.87 2.54
N ALA A 80 -5.45 13.98 2.66
CA ALA A 80 -5.63 14.97 1.59
C ALA A 80 -4.31 15.67 1.19
N ALA A 81 -3.39 15.90 2.15
CA ALA A 81 -2.10 16.51 1.87
C ALA A 81 -1.09 15.55 1.21
N HIS A 82 -1.32 14.23 1.29
CA HIS A 82 -0.37 13.20 0.88
C HIS A 82 -1.01 12.10 0.01
N GLU A 83 -1.96 12.45 -0.87
CA GLU A 83 -2.75 11.48 -1.66
C GLU A 83 -1.90 10.47 -2.45
N SER A 84 -0.73 10.86 -2.95
CA SER A 84 0.16 9.98 -3.72
C SER A 84 1.07 9.09 -2.88
N SER A 85 1.00 9.16 -1.54
CA SER A 85 1.87 8.44 -0.62
C SER A 85 1.24 7.15 -0.10
N GLN A 86 2.02 6.07 0.02
CA GLN A 86 1.54 4.85 0.69
C GLN A 86 1.15 5.11 2.16
N TYR A 87 1.74 6.14 2.79
CA TYR A 87 1.38 6.53 4.15
C TYR A 87 -0.07 7.06 4.26
N SER A 88 -0.62 7.71 3.22
CA SER A 88 -2.01 8.16 3.26
C SER A 88 -2.98 6.99 3.13
N VAL A 89 -2.63 5.95 2.36
CA VAL A 89 -3.38 4.67 2.32
C VAL A 89 -3.38 4.00 3.70
N LEU A 90 -2.22 3.93 4.37
CA LEU A 90 -2.15 3.36 5.73
C LEU A 90 -2.95 4.19 6.74
N ALA A 91 -2.88 5.53 6.64
CA ALA A 91 -3.65 6.44 7.48
C ALA A 91 -5.15 6.28 7.26
N ALA A 92 -5.58 6.10 6.01
CA ALA A 92 -6.97 5.81 5.65
C ALA A 92 -7.48 4.54 6.32
N LEU A 93 -6.68 3.46 6.34
CA LEU A 93 -7.08 2.23 7.04
C LEU A 93 -7.25 2.43 8.55
N GLN A 94 -6.42 3.26 9.18
CA GLN A 94 -6.53 3.57 10.60
C GLN A 94 -7.71 4.48 10.90
N LEU A 95 -7.95 5.47 10.05
CA LEU A 95 -9.11 6.35 10.16
C LEU A 95 -10.41 5.58 10.02
N ALA A 96 -10.51 4.68 9.03
CA ALA A 96 -11.66 3.79 8.87
C ALA A 96 -11.92 2.97 10.14
N LYS A 97 -10.87 2.45 10.78
CA LYS A 97 -11.02 1.75 12.06
C LYS A 97 -11.60 2.67 13.14
N ALA A 98 -11.07 3.87 13.31
CA ALA A 98 -11.57 4.82 14.31
C ALA A 98 -13.02 5.24 14.03
N GLN A 99 -13.40 5.36 12.75
CA GLN A 99 -14.78 5.64 12.33
C GLN A 99 -15.72 4.49 12.72
N VAL A 100 -15.33 3.23 12.46
CA VAL A 100 -16.09 2.05 12.94
C VAL A 100 -16.22 2.04 14.46
N ASP A 101 -15.12 2.29 15.19
CA ASP A 101 -15.12 2.30 16.66
C ASP A 101 -16.06 3.41 17.23
N ASN A 102 -16.31 4.48 16.46
CA ASN A 102 -17.26 5.55 16.77
C ASN A 102 -18.69 5.30 16.22
N GLY A 103 -18.92 4.18 15.53
CA GLY A 103 -20.21 3.84 14.93
C GLY A 103 -20.51 4.52 13.59
N ASP A 104 -19.55 5.26 13.01
CA ASP A 104 -19.70 5.93 11.72
C ASP A 104 -19.29 4.98 10.57
N LEU A 105 -20.17 4.01 10.29
CA LEU A 105 -19.95 2.99 9.26
C LEU A 105 -19.89 3.58 7.85
N ASP A 106 -20.66 4.63 7.56
CA ASP A 106 -20.66 5.28 6.24
C ASP A 106 -19.33 5.98 5.97
N ALA A 107 -18.80 6.73 6.94
CA ALA A 107 -17.50 7.37 6.80
C ALA A 107 -16.37 6.32 6.68
N ALA A 108 -16.46 5.24 7.45
CA ALA A 108 -15.49 4.13 7.36
C ALA A 108 -15.52 3.45 5.99
N ALA A 109 -16.71 3.18 5.44
CA ALA A 109 -16.86 2.59 4.11
C ALA A 109 -16.28 3.49 3.01
N ALA A 110 -16.56 4.80 3.09
CA ALA A 110 -15.99 5.80 2.18
C ALA A 110 -14.45 5.82 2.28
N GLN A 111 -13.92 5.76 3.50
CA GLN A 111 -12.48 5.80 3.73
C GLN A 111 -11.75 4.55 3.23
N LEU A 112 -12.33 3.35 3.39
CA LEU A 112 -11.78 2.11 2.82
C LEU A 112 -11.89 2.10 1.29
N SER A 113 -12.99 2.59 0.73
CA SER A 113 -13.16 2.73 -0.72
C SER A 113 -12.10 3.66 -1.32
N TRP A 114 -11.81 4.78 -0.63
CA TRP A 114 -10.72 5.67 -1.00
C TRP A 114 -9.37 4.95 -0.97
N ALA A 115 -9.08 4.16 0.07
CA ALA A 115 -7.83 3.41 0.18
C ALA A 115 -7.66 2.39 -0.97
N ILE A 116 -8.73 1.67 -1.33
CA ILE A 116 -8.75 0.72 -2.45
C ILE A 116 -8.46 1.43 -3.78
N ALA A 117 -9.06 2.61 -4.01
CA ALA A 117 -8.85 3.38 -5.23
C ALA A 117 -7.43 3.97 -5.35
N ASN A 118 -6.73 4.16 -4.23
CA ASN A 118 -5.43 4.84 -4.17
C ASN A 118 -4.24 3.91 -3.89
N THR A 119 -4.44 2.59 -3.92
CA THR A 119 -3.33 1.63 -3.77
C THR A 119 -3.35 0.54 -4.83
N LYS A 120 -2.15 0.06 -5.16
CA LYS A 120 -1.92 -1.14 -5.98
C LYS A 120 -1.18 -2.22 -5.17
N ASP A 121 -1.01 -2.00 -3.88
CA ASP A 121 -0.27 -2.92 -3.01
C ASP A 121 -1.14 -4.16 -2.74
N VAL A 122 -0.68 -5.28 -3.27
CA VAL A 122 -1.33 -6.59 -3.17
C VAL A 122 -1.41 -7.11 -1.73
N ALA A 123 -0.60 -6.57 -0.81
CA ALA A 123 -0.70 -6.88 0.61
C ALA A 123 -1.79 -6.06 1.31
N ILE A 124 -2.12 -4.87 0.79
CA ILE A 124 -3.10 -3.95 1.39
C ILE A 124 -4.49 -4.16 0.82
N LEU A 125 -4.62 -4.36 -0.50
CA LEU A 125 -5.91 -4.47 -1.18
C LEU A 125 -6.84 -5.49 -0.50
N PRO A 126 -6.44 -6.75 -0.26
CA PRO A 126 -7.31 -7.72 0.40
C PRO A 126 -7.73 -7.30 1.81
N ILE A 127 -6.87 -6.59 2.55
CA ILE A 127 -7.18 -6.08 3.89
C ILE A 127 -8.31 -5.05 3.79
N ALA A 128 -8.19 -4.08 2.88
CA ALA A 128 -9.19 -3.02 2.71
C ALA A 128 -10.53 -3.59 2.21
N GLN A 129 -10.49 -4.49 1.22
CA GLN A 129 -11.68 -5.11 0.62
C GLN A 129 -12.45 -5.98 1.64
N THR A 130 -11.75 -6.84 2.39
CA THR A 130 -12.40 -7.68 3.42
C THR A 130 -12.95 -6.86 4.58
N ARG A 131 -12.31 -5.75 4.97
CA ARG A 131 -12.86 -4.81 5.96
C ARG A 131 -14.08 -4.07 5.42
N LEU A 132 -14.06 -3.65 4.17
CA LEU A 132 -15.19 -2.98 3.54
C LEU A 132 -16.40 -3.92 3.41
N ALA A 133 -16.18 -5.18 3.04
CA ALA A 133 -17.21 -6.19 3.01
C ALA A 133 -17.86 -6.41 4.40
N ARG A 134 -17.08 -6.41 5.48
CA ARG A 134 -17.62 -6.48 6.85
C ARG A 134 -18.52 -5.27 7.15
N ILE A 135 -18.08 -4.06 6.79
CA ILE A 135 -18.90 -2.86 6.98
C ILE A 135 -20.21 -2.96 6.21
N TYR A 136 -20.17 -3.38 4.93
CA TYR A 136 -21.39 -3.59 4.15
C TYR A 136 -22.31 -4.64 4.78
N ALA A 137 -21.77 -5.71 5.37
CA ALA A 137 -22.57 -6.69 6.08
C ALA A 137 -23.25 -6.10 7.34
N GLU A 138 -22.52 -5.31 8.13
CA GLU A 138 -23.08 -4.57 9.29
C GLU A 138 -24.13 -3.52 8.90
N GLN A 139 -24.10 -3.05 7.65
CA GLN A 139 -25.09 -2.15 7.07
C GLN A 139 -26.25 -2.88 6.37
N ASP A 140 -26.35 -4.20 6.51
CA ASP A 140 -27.29 -5.09 5.82
C ASP A 140 -27.20 -5.05 4.28
N ALA A 141 -26.10 -4.49 3.74
CA ALA A 141 -25.79 -4.41 2.31
C ALA A 141 -25.10 -5.69 1.81
N PHE A 142 -25.74 -6.84 2.05
CA PHE A 142 -25.12 -8.16 1.86
C PHE A 142 -24.63 -8.42 0.43
N ASP A 143 -25.38 -8.02 -0.59
CA ASP A 143 -24.96 -8.23 -1.98
C ASP A 143 -23.72 -7.38 -2.34
N GLN A 144 -23.60 -6.18 -1.75
CA GLN A 144 -22.39 -5.37 -1.89
C GLN A 144 -21.21 -5.99 -1.14
N ALA A 145 -21.44 -6.53 0.05
CA ALA A 145 -20.43 -7.26 0.82
C ALA A 145 -19.88 -8.45 0.02
N LEU A 146 -20.76 -9.30 -0.53
CA LEU A 146 -20.39 -10.47 -1.33
C LEU A 146 -19.63 -10.07 -2.60
N SER A 147 -20.09 -9.03 -3.30
CA SER A 147 -19.42 -8.50 -4.49
C SER A 147 -18.03 -7.93 -4.17
N GLU A 148 -17.84 -7.31 -3.00
CA GLU A 148 -16.53 -6.82 -2.57
C GLU A 148 -15.57 -7.98 -2.28
N LEU A 149 -16.06 -9.07 -1.69
CA LEU A 149 -15.27 -10.28 -1.46
C LEU A 149 -14.81 -10.95 -2.76
N ASP A 150 -15.63 -10.94 -3.82
CA ASP A 150 -15.25 -11.47 -5.14
C ASP A 150 -14.07 -10.74 -5.78
N LYS A 151 -13.78 -9.50 -5.35
CA LYS A 151 -12.64 -8.73 -5.87
C LYS A 151 -11.31 -9.15 -5.23
N VAL A 152 -11.32 -10.00 -4.21
CA VAL A 152 -10.11 -10.49 -3.53
C VAL A 152 -9.59 -11.73 -4.26
N THR A 153 -8.56 -11.56 -5.08
CA THR A 153 -8.02 -12.65 -5.93
C THR A 153 -6.76 -13.33 -5.41
N ALA A 154 -6.23 -12.87 -4.27
CA ALA A 154 -4.99 -13.40 -3.72
C ALA A 154 -5.21 -14.80 -3.11
N ASP A 155 -4.46 -15.81 -3.57
CA ASP A 155 -4.61 -17.20 -3.11
C ASP A 155 -4.48 -17.36 -1.59
N SER A 156 -3.55 -16.61 -0.97
CA SER A 156 -3.33 -16.60 0.47
C SER A 156 -4.52 -16.07 1.30
N TRP A 157 -5.52 -15.48 0.65
CA TRP A 157 -6.72 -14.93 1.28
C TRP A 157 -7.96 -15.80 1.08
N GLN A 158 -7.94 -16.78 0.18
CA GLN A 158 -9.14 -17.53 -0.20
C GLN A 158 -9.85 -18.17 0.99
N ALA A 159 -9.12 -18.78 1.93
CA ALA A 159 -9.71 -19.37 3.14
C ALA A 159 -10.45 -18.32 3.99
N LYS A 160 -9.83 -17.15 4.21
CA LYS A 160 -10.42 -16.05 4.99
C LYS A 160 -11.62 -15.41 4.29
N VAL A 161 -11.55 -15.29 2.97
CA VAL A 161 -12.64 -14.76 2.14
C VAL A 161 -13.83 -15.71 2.14
N ALA A 162 -13.60 -17.01 2.02
CA ALA A 162 -14.65 -18.03 2.10
C ALA A 162 -15.30 -18.07 3.49
N GLU A 163 -14.50 -17.95 4.56
CA GLU A 163 -15.05 -17.84 5.92
C GLU A 163 -15.92 -16.59 6.08
N LEU A 164 -15.42 -15.42 5.68
CA LEU A 164 -16.19 -14.18 5.76
C LEU A 164 -17.43 -14.20 4.86
N ARG A 165 -17.38 -14.87 3.71
CA ARG A 165 -18.55 -15.10 2.86
C ARG A 165 -19.62 -15.90 3.59
N GLY A 166 -19.22 -16.94 4.33
CA GLY A 166 -20.14 -17.68 5.19
C GLY A 166 -20.76 -16.80 6.26
N ASP A 167 -19.97 -15.93 6.91
CA ASP A 167 -20.48 -14.99 7.92
C ASP A 167 -21.55 -14.06 7.33
N VAL A 168 -21.29 -13.49 6.14
CA VAL A 168 -22.22 -12.60 5.43
C VAL A 168 -23.50 -13.33 5.02
N LEU A 169 -23.39 -14.55 4.47
CA LEU A 169 -24.54 -15.36 4.04
C LEU A 169 -25.40 -15.77 5.24
N LEU A 170 -24.76 -16.10 6.37
CA LEU A 170 -25.45 -16.43 7.60
C LEU A 170 -26.26 -15.24 8.12
N GLN A 171 -25.66 -14.04 8.15
CA GLN A 171 -26.37 -12.82 8.55
C GLN A 171 -27.53 -12.48 7.60
N LYS A 172 -27.37 -12.76 6.29
CA LYS A 172 -28.44 -12.64 5.29
C LYS A 172 -29.56 -13.68 5.46
N GLY A 173 -29.35 -14.72 6.25
CA GLY A 173 -30.31 -15.82 6.48
C GLY A 173 -30.19 -17.00 5.49
N GLU A 174 -29.15 -17.02 4.67
CA GLU A 174 -28.89 -18.08 3.68
C GLU A 174 -28.04 -19.20 4.31
N ILE A 175 -28.64 -19.96 5.23
CA ILE A 175 -27.95 -20.95 6.08
C ILE A 175 -27.19 -22.01 5.29
N GLU A 176 -27.81 -22.62 4.28
CA GLU A 176 -27.16 -23.66 3.47
C GLU A 176 -25.98 -23.11 2.66
N ALA A 177 -26.13 -21.92 2.07
CA ALA A 177 -25.04 -21.26 1.35
C ALA A 177 -23.89 -20.86 2.30
N ALA A 178 -24.21 -20.43 3.52
CA ALA A 178 -23.22 -20.16 4.56
C ALA A 178 -22.43 -21.42 4.93
N ARG A 179 -23.12 -22.56 5.11
CA ARG A 179 -22.48 -23.86 5.37
C ARG A 179 -21.53 -24.25 4.23
N GLU A 180 -21.96 -24.13 2.98
CA GLU A 180 -21.12 -24.43 1.82
C GLU A 180 -19.86 -23.55 1.79
N ALA A 181 -20.00 -22.26 2.09
CA ALA A 181 -18.87 -21.32 2.16
C ALA A 181 -17.89 -21.70 3.28
N TYR A 182 -18.38 -22.08 4.47
CA TYR A 182 -17.52 -22.54 5.56
C TYR A 182 -16.81 -23.87 5.25
N ILE A 183 -17.48 -24.81 4.58
CA ILE A 183 -16.84 -26.06 4.12
C ILE A 183 -15.73 -25.74 3.13
N SER A 184 -15.97 -24.83 2.18
CA SER A 184 -14.95 -24.36 1.24
C SER A 184 -13.77 -23.72 1.96
N ALA A 185 -14.03 -22.87 2.96
CA ALA A 185 -12.99 -22.28 3.80
C ALA A 185 -12.15 -23.35 4.49
N GLN A 186 -12.77 -24.39 5.06
CA GLN A 186 -12.10 -25.47 5.78
C GLN A 186 -11.15 -26.27 4.89
N GLN A 187 -11.54 -26.50 3.63
CA GLN A 187 -10.71 -27.20 2.64
C GLN A 187 -9.46 -26.40 2.25
N LEU A 188 -9.55 -25.07 2.29
CA LEU A 188 -8.44 -24.15 1.98
C LEU A 188 -7.54 -23.90 3.20
N GLY A 189 -8.11 -23.98 4.41
CA GLY A 189 -7.39 -23.83 5.67
C GLY A 189 -8.35 -23.95 6.86
N SER A 190 -8.06 -24.86 7.78
CA SER A 190 -8.91 -25.09 8.95
C SER A 190 -8.46 -24.28 10.16
N SER A 191 -9.41 -23.82 10.96
CA SER A 191 -9.18 -23.20 12.26
C SER A 191 -10.22 -23.69 13.29
N PRO A 192 -9.91 -23.70 14.60
CA PRO A 192 -10.89 -24.05 15.62
C PRO A 192 -12.14 -23.16 15.60
N ALA A 193 -11.98 -21.86 15.28
CA ALA A 193 -13.10 -20.94 15.18
C ALA A 193 -14.05 -21.30 14.02
N LEU A 194 -13.49 -21.68 12.86
CA LEU A 194 -14.29 -22.12 11.72
C LEU A 194 -15.05 -23.42 12.02
N GLN A 195 -14.46 -24.32 12.80
CA GLN A 195 -15.13 -25.56 13.22
C GLN A 195 -16.35 -25.26 14.10
N ILE A 196 -16.23 -24.33 15.06
CA ILE A 196 -17.36 -23.91 15.91
C ILE A 196 -18.52 -23.37 15.04
N LYS A 197 -18.22 -22.52 14.05
CA LYS A 197 -19.24 -22.00 13.12
C LYS A 197 -19.99 -23.10 12.36
N LEU A 198 -19.28 -24.15 11.92
CA LEU A 198 -19.87 -25.29 11.23
C LEU A 198 -20.74 -26.15 12.15
N ASP A 199 -20.29 -26.37 13.38
CA ASP A 199 -21.00 -27.14 14.41
C ASP A 199 -22.29 -26.42 14.86
N ASP A 200 -22.25 -25.09 14.97
CA ASP A 200 -23.41 -24.25 15.33
C ASP A 200 -24.51 -24.31 14.26
N LEU A 201 -24.15 -24.43 12.97
CA LEU A 201 -25.14 -24.58 11.90
C LEU A 201 -25.73 -26.00 11.84
N ALA A 202 -25.09 -27.01 12.41
CA ALA A 202 -25.55 -28.40 12.35
C ALA A 202 -26.63 -28.74 13.39
N GLN A 203 -26.90 -27.82 14.33
CA GLN A 203 -27.91 -27.93 15.38
C GLN A 203 -29.25 -27.36 14.93
#